data_AF-A0A0J1BLF0-F1
#
_entry.id   AF-A0A0J1BLF0-F1
#
_cell.length_a   1.000
_cell.length_b   1.000
_cell.length_c   1.000
_cell.angle_alpha   90.00
_cell.angle_beta   90.00
_cell.angle_gamma   90.00
#
_symmetry.space_group_name_H-M   'P 1'
#
loop_
_entity.id
_entity.type
_entity.pdbx_description
1 polymer ?
#
loop_
_entity_poly.entity_id
_entity_poly.type
_entity_poly.pdbx_seq_one_letter_code
_entity_poly.pdbx_strand_id
1 'polypeptide(L)'
;MKSITTFLMAVCMMVAVGCDESALDQEADAIRDATQQQAEDIRDSSQSTAETIRDQSQQQAENVRNQAENAPDAMEDAAEERADMIEDRGETKADQKENLGEQKADALEEAGEQKADRLEEIEVE
;
A
#
# COMPACT_ATOMS: atom_id res chain seq x y z
N MET A 1 -28.82 35.62 -52.42
CA MET A 1 -28.37 36.13 -51.11
C MET A 1 -29.52 36.01 -50.11
N LYS A 2 -29.22 35.55 -48.89
CA LYS A 2 -30.07 35.51 -47.67
C LYS A 2 -30.86 34.21 -47.39
N SER A 3 -30.16 33.10 -47.11
CA SER A 3 -30.71 32.01 -46.27
C SER A 3 -29.66 31.22 -45.47
N ILE A 4 -28.38 31.63 -45.45
CA ILE A 4 -27.30 30.85 -44.81
C ILE A 4 -27.11 31.21 -43.33
N THR A 5 -27.76 32.26 -42.83
CA THR A 5 -27.47 32.82 -41.50
C THR A 5 -28.31 32.25 -40.34
N THR A 6 -28.92 31.08 -40.49
CA THR A 6 -29.76 30.48 -39.42
C THR A 6 -29.27 29.12 -38.92
N PHE A 7 -28.23 28.52 -39.52
CA PHE A 7 -27.70 27.23 -39.06
C PHE A 7 -26.41 27.34 -38.24
N LEU A 8 -25.75 28.50 -38.26
CA LEU A 8 -24.47 28.70 -37.56
C LEU A 8 -24.60 29.22 -36.12
N MET A 9 -25.83 29.38 -35.64
CA MET A 9 -26.14 29.91 -34.30
C MET A 9 -26.94 28.93 -33.44
N ALA A 10 -26.80 27.62 -33.69
CA ALA A 10 -27.46 26.57 -32.91
C ALA A 10 -26.58 25.33 -32.63
N VAL A 11 -25.25 25.42 -32.86
CA VAL A 11 -24.28 24.35 -32.56
C VAL A 11 -23.16 24.85 -31.64
N CYS A 12 -23.37 25.99 -30.97
CA CYS A 12 -22.52 26.43 -29.85
C CYS A 12 -23.28 26.40 -28.50
N MET A 13 -24.24 25.49 -28.36
CA MET A 13 -24.85 25.11 -27.07
C MET A 13 -24.47 23.67 -26.67
N MET A 14 -23.30 23.20 -27.11
CA MET A 14 -22.64 22.00 -26.59
C MET A 14 -21.15 22.25 -26.40
N VAL A 15 -20.82 23.42 -25.84
CA VAL A 15 -19.48 23.69 -25.32
C VAL A 15 -19.68 23.95 -23.84
N ALA A 16 -18.94 23.22 -22.99
CA ALA A 16 -18.93 23.33 -21.52
C ALA A 16 -20.01 22.56 -20.74
N VAL A 17 -20.17 21.26 -21.00
CA VAL A 17 -20.61 20.32 -19.94
C VAL A 17 -19.50 19.29 -19.81
N GLY A 18 -18.51 19.54 -18.96
CA GLY A 18 -17.62 18.47 -18.46
C GLY A 18 -16.11 18.68 -18.35
N CYS A 19 -15.54 19.89 -18.45
CA CYS A 19 -14.09 20.09 -18.27
C CYS A 19 -13.72 21.44 -17.61
N ASP A 20 -14.30 21.74 -16.45
CA ASP A 20 -13.76 22.77 -15.54
C ASP A 20 -13.79 22.20 -14.12
N GLU A 21 -13.08 21.09 -13.88
CA GLU A 21 -12.61 20.79 -12.52
C GLU A 21 -11.73 21.94 -12.08
N SER A 22 -11.99 22.46 -10.88
CA SER A 22 -11.26 23.62 -10.40
C SER A 22 -9.79 23.28 -10.14
N ALA A 23 -8.98 24.31 -9.93
CA ALA A 23 -7.59 24.10 -9.51
C ALA A 23 -7.50 23.39 -8.13
N LEU A 24 -8.53 23.52 -7.29
CA LEU A 24 -8.59 22.89 -5.97
C LEU A 24 -9.00 21.42 -6.09
N ASP A 25 -9.96 21.09 -6.95
CA ASP A 25 -10.32 19.69 -7.28
C ASP A 25 -9.09 18.94 -7.83
N GLN A 26 -8.37 19.53 -8.79
CA GLN A 26 -7.16 18.92 -9.34
C GLN A 26 -6.06 18.74 -8.29
N GLU A 27 -5.94 19.66 -7.33
CA GLU A 27 -4.99 19.51 -6.23
C GLU A 27 -5.43 18.43 -5.23
N ALA A 28 -6.73 18.32 -4.95
CA ALA A 28 -7.32 17.29 -4.11
C ALA A 28 -7.06 15.89 -4.69
N ASP A 29 -7.34 15.69 -5.98
CA ASP A 29 -7.06 14.44 -6.69
C ASP A 29 -5.57 14.11 -6.70
N ALA A 30 -4.72 15.10 -6.98
CA ALA A 30 -3.27 14.89 -6.94
C ALA A 30 -2.78 14.48 -5.55
N ILE A 31 -3.41 14.97 -4.47
CA ILE A 31 -3.10 14.54 -3.11
C ILE A 31 -3.54 13.09 -2.90
N ARG A 32 -4.78 12.73 -3.27
CA ARG A 32 -5.28 11.36 -3.13
C ARG A 32 -4.39 10.36 -3.87
N ASP A 33 -4.06 10.64 -5.12
CA ASP A 33 -3.20 9.80 -5.94
C ASP A 33 -1.80 9.65 -5.32
N ALA A 34 -1.21 10.77 -4.89
CA ALA A 34 0.12 10.75 -4.28
C ALA A 34 0.15 9.98 -2.95
N THR A 35 -0.89 10.09 -2.12
CA THR A 35 -0.96 9.36 -0.84
C THR A 35 -1.27 7.89 -1.04
N GLN A 36 -2.13 7.52 -1.99
CA GLN A 36 -2.38 6.13 -2.37
C GLN A 36 -1.08 5.46 -2.87
N GLN A 37 -0.36 6.11 -3.79
CA GLN A 37 0.90 5.58 -4.29
C GLN A 37 1.94 5.38 -3.17
N GLN A 38 2.09 6.37 -2.27
CA GLN A 38 3.01 6.24 -1.15
C GLN A 38 2.57 5.16 -0.14
N ALA A 39 1.27 4.96 0.03
CA ALA A 39 0.72 3.92 0.90
C ALA A 39 0.99 2.53 0.31
N GLU A 40 0.81 2.33 -1.00
CA GLU A 40 1.23 1.12 -1.72
C GLU A 40 2.73 0.83 -1.54
N ASP A 41 3.59 1.84 -1.74
CA ASP A 41 5.04 1.69 -1.53
C ASP A 41 5.39 1.23 -0.09
N ILE A 42 4.64 1.73 0.91
CA ILE A 42 4.80 1.33 2.32
C ILE A 42 4.38 -0.13 2.53
N ARG A 43 3.25 -0.55 1.95
CA ARG A 43 2.76 -1.94 2.02
C ARG A 43 3.77 -2.88 1.38
N ASP A 44 4.18 -2.60 0.15
CA ASP A 44 5.16 -3.41 -0.61
C ASP A 44 6.50 -3.52 0.12
N SER A 45 7.04 -2.41 0.62
CA SER A 45 8.29 -2.43 1.37
C SER A 45 8.18 -3.23 2.67
N SER A 46 7.03 -3.16 3.33
CA SER A 46 6.78 -3.89 4.58
C SER A 46 6.62 -5.38 4.34
N GLN A 47 5.88 -5.78 3.31
CA GLN A 47 5.75 -7.17 2.86
C GLN A 47 7.11 -7.75 2.48
N SER A 48 7.89 -7.06 1.63
CA SER A 48 9.22 -7.52 1.23
C SER A 48 10.17 -7.72 2.43
N THR A 49 10.09 -6.82 3.42
CA THR A 49 10.84 -6.98 4.67
C THR A 49 10.38 -8.19 5.47
N ALA A 50 9.06 -8.42 5.55
CA ALA A 50 8.48 -9.55 6.28
C ALA A 50 8.85 -10.89 5.64
N GLU A 51 8.79 -10.99 4.32
CA GLU A 51 9.28 -12.15 3.56
C GLU A 51 10.76 -12.43 3.85
N THR A 52 11.60 -11.39 3.84
CA THR A 52 13.02 -11.54 4.20
C THR A 52 13.21 -12.08 5.63
N ILE A 53 12.37 -11.68 6.58
CA ILE A 53 12.41 -12.19 7.96
C ILE A 53 12.02 -13.67 8.00
N ARG A 54 10.98 -14.08 7.27
CA ARG A 54 10.54 -15.49 7.18
C ARG A 54 11.66 -16.36 6.60
N ASP A 55 12.21 -15.95 5.45
CA ASP A 55 13.29 -16.67 4.77
C ASP A 55 14.53 -16.85 5.67
N GLN A 56 14.96 -15.78 6.34
CA GLN A 56 16.10 -15.84 7.25
C GLN A 56 15.85 -16.75 8.45
N SER A 57 14.61 -16.80 8.96
CA SER A 57 14.26 -17.62 10.11
C SER A 57 14.19 -19.10 9.71
N GLN A 58 13.57 -19.41 8.57
CA GLN A 58 13.57 -20.77 7.99
C GLN A 58 14.99 -21.26 7.73
N GLN A 59 15.84 -20.45 7.11
CA GLN A 59 17.24 -20.82 6.88
C GLN A 59 18.01 -21.07 8.19
N GLN A 60 17.75 -20.29 9.24
CA GLN A 60 18.37 -20.52 10.55
C GLN A 60 17.86 -21.80 11.20
N ALA A 61 16.56 -22.09 11.10
CA ALA A 61 15.95 -23.31 11.61
C ALA A 61 16.50 -24.56 10.90
N GLU A 62 16.56 -24.55 9.57
CA GLU A 62 17.19 -25.61 8.78
C GLU A 62 18.65 -25.85 9.18
N ASN A 63 19.42 -24.77 9.40
CA ASN A 63 20.80 -24.91 9.86
C ASN A 63 20.91 -25.57 11.24
N VAL A 64 19.95 -25.33 12.14
CA VAL A 64 19.88 -26.02 13.44
C VAL A 64 19.57 -27.50 13.26
N ARG A 65 18.57 -27.84 12.44
CA ARG A 65 18.21 -29.24 12.12
C ARG A 65 19.39 -30.00 11.51
N ASN A 66 20.04 -29.41 10.50
CA ASN A 66 21.18 -30.01 9.81
C ASN A 66 22.38 -30.29 10.73
N GLN A 67 22.61 -29.45 11.74
CA GLN A 67 23.69 -29.67 12.72
C GLN A 67 23.43 -30.87 13.64
N ALA A 68 22.17 -31.28 13.79
CA ALA A 68 21.73 -32.36 14.66
C ALA A 68 21.41 -33.68 13.94
N GLU A 69 21.45 -33.71 12.60
CA GLU A 69 21.02 -34.83 11.74
C GLU A 69 21.73 -36.19 12.02
N ASN A 70 22.82 -36.20 12.79
CA ASN A 70 23.50 -37.43 13.23
C ASN A 70 23.80 -37.45 14.74
N ALA A 71 23.13 -36.60 15.51
CA ALA A 71 23.24 -36.57 16.96
C ALA A 71 22.39 -37.70 17.58
N PRO A 72 22.61 -38.08 18.85
CA PRO A 72 21.70 -38.98 19.56
C PRO A 72 20.28 -38.40 19.61
N ASP A 73 19.25 -39.25 19.62
CA ASP A 73 17.82 -38.88 19.51
C ASP A 73 17.41 -37.68 20.38
N ALA A 74 17.83 -37.66 21.66
CA ALA A 74 17.49 -36.56 22.58
C ALA A 74 18.05 -35.19 22.16
N MET A 75 19.13 -35.17 21.38
CA MET A 75 19.75 -33.97 20.84
C MET A 75 19.14 -33.57 19.50
N GLU A 76 18.65 -34.54 18.72
CA GLU A 76 17.82 -34.32 17.52
C GLU A 76 16.49 -33.66 17.92
N ASP A 77 15.77 -34.22 18.91
CA ASP A 77 14.50 -33.67 19.42
C ASP A 77 14.68 -32.21 19.91
N ALA A 78 15.75 -31.95 20.68
CA ALA A 78 16.04 -30.62 21.19
C ALA A 78 16.42 -29.62 20.08
N ALA A 79 17.00 -30.09 18.98
CA ALA A 79 17.31 -29.26 17.82
C ALA A 79 16.03 -28.93 17.04
N GLU A 80 15.12 -29.89 16.88
CA GLU A 80 13.82 -29.68 16.24
C GLU A 80 12.99 -28.65 17.00
N GLU A 81 12.83 -28.81 18.32
CA GLU A 81 12.11 -27.83 19.17
C GLU A 81 12.72 -26.43 19.04
N ARG A 82 14.05 -26.34 18.95
CA ARG A 82 14.73 -25.06 18.76
C ARG A 82 14.50 -24.47 17.37
N ALA A 83 14.49 -25.30 16.33
CA ALA A 83 14.22 -24.88 14.96
C ALA A 83 12.79 -24.33 14.84
N ASP A 84 11.81 -25.03 15.40
CA ASP A 84 10.40 -24.60 15.43
C ASP A 84 10.25 -23.25 16.15
N MET A 85 10.90 -23.07 17.32
CA MET A 85 10.90 -21.78 18.01
C MET A 85 11.52 -20.63 17.20
N ILE A 86 12.49 -20.93 16.32
CA ILE A 86 13.09 -19.91 15.44
C ILE A 86 12.10 -19.52 14.35
N GLU A 87 11.44 -20.49 13.72
CA GLU A 87 10.40 -20.27 12.70
C GLU A 87 9.24 -19.46 13.29
N ASP A 88 8.67 -19.88 14.41
CA ASP A 88 7.56 -19.19 15.09
C ASP A 88 7.89 -17.74 15.42
N ARG A 89 9.12 -17.48 15.89
CA ARG A 89 9.58 -16.14 16.20
C ARG A 89 9.80 -15.31 14.93
N GLY A 90 10.23 -15.94 13.85
CA GLY A 90 10.34 -15.35 12.53
C GLY A 90 8.99 -14.88 12.02
N GLU A 91 8.02 -15.78 11.97
CA GLU A 91 6.65 -15.51 11.55
C GLU A 91 6.02 -14.40 12.38
N THR A 92 6.11 -14.48 13.71
CA THR A 92 5.56 -13.43 14.60
C THR A 92 6.14 -12.04 14.27
N LYS A 93 7.43 -11.95 13.94
CA LYS A 93 8.06 -10.67 13.58
C LYS A 93 7.67 -10.19 12.18
N ALA A 94 7.54 -11.12 11.23
CA ALA A 94 7.09 -10.83 9.88
C ALA A 94 5.67 -10.27 9.89
N ASP A 95 4.75 -10.92 10.60
CA ASP A 95 3.37 -10.47 10.77
C ASP A 95 3.30 -9.10 11.44
N GLN A 96 4.13 -8.84 12.46
CA GLN A 96 4.21 -7.52 13.09
C GLN A 96 4.69 -6.45 12.10
N LYS A 97 5.60 -6.79 11.19
CA LYS A 97 6.12 -5.87 10.18
C LYS A 97 5.08 -5.53 9.13
N GLU A 98 4.34 -6.52 8.64
CA GLU A 98 3.20 -6.33 7.72
C GLU A 98 2.12 -5.45 8.37
N ASN A 99 1.67 -5.82 9.57
CA ASN A 99 0.66 -5.05 10.30
C ASN A 99 1.07 -3.59 10.55
N LEU A 100 2.34 -3.34 10.83
CA LEU A 100 2.85 -1.98 10.99
C LEU A 100 2.89 -1.22 9.65
N GLY A 101 3.17 -1.92 8.55
CA GLY A 101 3.11 -1.39 7.19
C GLY A 101 1.69 -0.94 6.84
N GLU A 102 0.72 -1.84 6.99
CA GLU A 102 -0.70 -1.56 6.73
C GLU A 102 -1.21 -0.38 7.55
N GLN A 103 -0.99 -0.37 8.87
CA GLN A 103 -1.41 0.75 9.73
C GLN A 103 -0.83 2.10 9.30
N LYS A 104 0.39 2.12 8.77
CA LYS A 104 1.02 3.36 8.29
C LYS A 104 0.47 3.78 6.93
N ALA A 105 0.21 2.83 6.05
CA ALA A 105 -0.38 3.05 4.74
C ALA A 105 -1.81 3.62 4.90
N ASP A 106 -2.63 2.98 5.72
CA ASP A 106 -4.00 3.41 6.02
C ASP A 106 -4.03 4.82 6.64
N ALA A 107 -3.13 5.10 7.59
CA ALA A 107 -3.05 6.43 8.21
C ALA A 107 -2.60 7.52 7.21
N LEU A 108 -1.79 7.16 6.22
CA LEU A 108 -1.36 8.08 5.17
C LEU A 108 -2.49 8.39 4.19
N GLU A 109 -3.22 7.36 3.75
CA GLU A 109 -4.41 7.49 2.92
C GLU A 109 -5.46 8.35 3.62
N GLU A 110 -5.79 8.06 4.88
CA GLU A 110 -6.76 8.85 5.66
C GLU A 110 -6.33 10.32 5.76
N ALA A 111 -5.06 10.59 6.02
CA ALA A 111 -4.54 11.96 6.08
C ALA A 111 -4.59 12.67 4.72
N GLY A 112 -4.39 11.92 3.62
CA GLY A 112 -4.52 12.38 2.25
C GLY A 112 -5.96 12.78 1.92
N GLU A 113 -6.91 11.86 2.16
CA GLU A 113 -8.34 12.09 1.96
C GLU A 113 -8.84 13.29 2.74
N GLN A 114 -8.55 13.36 4.05
CA GLN A 114 -8.94 14.51 4.87
C GLN A 114 -8.36 15.84 4.37
N LYS A 115 -7.19 15.81 3.71
CA LYS A 115 -6.59 17.02 3.13
C LYS A 115 -7.26 17.38 1.81
N ALA A 116 -7.55 16.39 0.97
CA ALA A 116 -8.24 16.56 -0.29
C ALA A 116 -9.66 17.11 -0.06
N ASP A 117 -10.43 16.52 0.84
CA ASP A 117 -11.78 16.95 1.19
C ASP A 117 -11.82 18.41 1.67
N ARG A 118 -10.83 18.83 2.47
CA ARG A 118 -10.72 20.24 2.91
C ARG A 118 -10.45 21.21 1.77
N LEU A 119 -9.77 20.80 0.71
CA LEU A 119 -9.53 21.67 -0.45
C LEU A 119 -10.81 21.85 -1.27
N GLU A 120 -11.58 20.77 -1.44
CA GLU A 120 -12.87 20.80 -2.11
C GLU A 120 -13.89 21.63 -1.30
N GLU A 121 -13.92 21.50 0.03
CA GLU A 121 -14.79 22.32 0.89
C GLU A 121 -14.54 23.83 0.73
N ILE A 122 -13.27 24.25 0.56
CA ILE A 122 -12.91 25.66 0.34
C ILE A 122 -13.49 26.19 -0.97
N GLU A 123 -13.67 25.34 -1.98
CA GLU A 123 -14.27 25.75 -3.24
C GLU A 123 -15.77 26.05 -3.13
N VAL A 124 -16.47 25.35 -2.23
CA VAL A 124 -17.93 25.46 -2.10
C VAL A 124 -18.36 26.65 -1.22
N GLU A 125 -17.45 27.27 -0.44
CA GLU A 125 -17.69 28.47 0.39
C GLU A 125 -17.48 29.81 -0.35
#